data_AF-S4MZU6-F1
#
_entry.id   AF-S4MZU6-F1
#
_cell.length_a   1.000
_cell.length_b   1.000
_cell.length_c   1.000
_cell.angle_alpha   90.00
_cell.angle_beta   90.00
_cell.angle_gamma   90.00
#
_symmetry.space_group_name_H-M   'P 1'
#
loop_
_entity.id
_entity.type
_entity.pdbx_description
1 polymer ?
#
loop_
_entity_poly.entity_id
_entity_poly.type
_entity_poly.pdbx_seq_one_letter_code
_entity_poly.pdbx_strand_id
1 'polypeptide(L)'
;MSDIALRALSPAINDPTTAVQALDRIVQFLAALSRRPLDAALHRDRGGAVRLVQPVPGWTELVDLGFTEVRGCAIGSPQVSRRMLAGLDDLLLLVPPERREPLLRHRELLRQAVDRSGPAPADRAFALRPDRQGIG
;
A
#
# COMPACT_ATOMS: atom_id res chain seq x y z
N MET A 1 0.71 10.28 3.72
CA MET A 1 0.30 9.83 2.37
C MET A 1 -1.02 9.07 2.42
N SER A 2 -1.21 8.13 3.37
CA SER A 2 -2.53 7.49 3.59
C SER A 2 -3.65 8.53 3.76
N ASP A 3 -3.48 9.50 4.66
CA ASP A 3 -4.49 10.56 4.88
C ASP A 3 -4.81 11.40 3.64
N ILE A 4 -3.81 11.61 2.78
CA ILE A 4 -3.99 12.35 1.52
C ILE A 4 -4.84 11.52 0.56
N ALA A 5 -4.57 10.22 0.44
CA ALA A 5 -5.38 9.31 -0.35
C ALA A 5 -6.82 9.23 0.18
N LEU A 6 -7.00 9.14 1.50
CA LEU A 6 -8.32 9.11 2.13
C LEU A 6 -9.10 10.40 1.91
N ARG A 7 -8.44 11.56 2.10
CA ARG A 7 -9.08 12.85 1.84
C ARG A 7 -9.47 13.00 0.39
N ALA A 8 -8.61 12.58 -0.54
CA ALA A 8 -8.89 12.63 -1.97
C ALA A 8 -10.07 11.74 -2.36
N LEU A 9 -10.20 10.55 -1.75
CA LEU A 9 -11.31 9.62 -1.99
C LEU A 9 -12.58 9.91 -1.18
N SER A 10 -12.57 10.94 -0.33
CA SER A 10 -13.77 11.32 0.39
C SER A 10 -14.88 11.75 -0.57
N PRO A 11 -16.17 11.53 -0.25
CA PRO A 11 -17.29 11.90 -1.13
C PRO A 11 -17.32 13.38 -1.52
N ALA A 12 -16.76 14.25 -0.68
CA ALA A 12 -16.73 15.69 -0.90
C ALA A 12 -15.66 16.11 -1.93
N ILE A 13 -14.59 15.32 -2.09
CA ILE A 13 -13.49 15.63 -3.02
C ILE A 13 -13.55 14.77 -4.27
N ASN A 14 -13.69 13.45 -4.11
CA ASN A 14 -13.76 12.47 -5.19
C ASN A 14 -12.68 12.67 -6.27
N ASP A 15 -11.43 12.80 -5.85
CA ASP A 15 -10.25 12.98 -6.71
C ASP A 15 -9.39 11.70 -6.74
N PRO A 16 -9.72 10.74 -7.62
CA PRO A 16 -8.98 9.48 -7.72
C PRO A 16 -7.55 9.68 -8.24
N THR A 17 -7.26 10.75 -8.97
CA THR A 17 -5.91 11.04 -9.49
C THR A 17 -4.96 11.39 -8.35
N THR A 18 -5.37 12.26 -7.43
CA THR A 18 -4.58 12.57 -6.22
C THR A 18 -4.40 11.33 -5.33
N ALA A 19 -5.42 10.47 -5.24
CA ALA A 19 -5.32 9.21 -4.50
C ALA A 19 -4.29 8.25 -5.12
N VAL A 20 -4.28 8.12 -6.45
CA VAL A 20 -3.26 7.36 -7.20
C VAL A 20 -1.86 7.89 -6.93
N GLN A 21 -1.65 9.21 -6.99
CA GLN A 21 -0.35 9.82 -6.70
C GLN A 21 0.09 9.57 -5.24
N ALA A 22 -0.86 9.61 -4.30
CA ALA A 22 -0.56 9.33 -2.92
C ALA A 22 -0.14 7.86 -2.71
N LEU A 23 -0.80 6.95 -3.42
CA LEU A 23 -0.50 5.53 -3.46
C LEU A 23 0.85 5.23 -4.11
N ASP A 24 1.21 5.92 -5.20
CA ASP A 24 2.54 5.83 -5.80
C ASP A 24 3.64 6.13 -4.79
N ARG A 25 3.45 7.18 -3.98
CA ARG A 25 4.44 7.54 -2.97
C ARG A 25 4.56 6.49 -1.87
N ILE A 26 3.44 5.86 -1.47
CA ILE A 26 3.43 4.75 -0.52
C ILE A 26 4.22 3.57 -1.09
N VAL A 27 3.95 3.18 -2.33
CA VAL A 27 4.65 2.08 -3.02
C VAL A 27 6.15 2.37 -3.14
N GLN A 28 6.54 3.58 -3.55
CA GLN A 28 7.95 3.98 -3.63
C GLN A 28 8.66 3.90 -2.27
N PHE A 29 7.98 4.33 -1.21
CA PHE A 29 8.52 4.26 0.15
C PHE A 29 8.73 2.80 0.59
N LEU A 30 7.74 1.92 0.39
CA LEU A 30 7.86 0.50 0.72
C LEU A 30 8.93 -0.20 -0.14
N ALA A 31 9.05 0.16 -1.42
CA ALA A 31 10.08 -0.36 -2.30
C ALA A 31 11.49 -0.01 -1.77
N ALA A 32 11.70 1.23 -1.30
CA ALA A 32 12.96 1.66 -0.73
C ALA A 32 13.32 0.94 0.59
N LEU A 33 12.33 0.43 1.32
CA LEU A 33 12.49 -0.31 2.57
C LEU A 33 12.50 -1.84 2.38
N SER A 34 12.14 -2.33 1.19
CA SER A 34 11.92 -3.75 0.88
C SER A 34 13.03 -4.70 1.33
N ARG A 35 14.29 -4.24 1.35
CA ARG A 35 15.47 -5.02 1.75
C ARG A 35 16.26 -4.43 2.92
N ARG A 36 15.77 -3.33 3.52
CA ARG A 36 16.44 -2.72 4.68
C ARG A 36 16.14 -3.50 5.95
N PRO A 37 17.12 -3.70 6.86
CA PRO A 37 16.81 -4.15 8.21
C PRO A 37 15.90 -3.10 8.87
N LEU A 38 14.78 -3.56 9.44
CA LEU A 38 13.80 -2.72 10.13
C LEU A 38 13.83 -3.01 11.64
N ASP A 39 15.00 -3.38 12.13
CA ASP A 39 15.25 -3.67 13.53
C ASP A 39 15.17 -2.37 14.35
N ALA A 40 15.10 -2.49 15.67
CA ALA A 40 15.08 -1.34 16.57
C ALA A 40 16.22 -0.35 16.27
N ALA A 41 15.90 0.94 16.22
CA ALA A 41 16.90 1.97 15.99
C ALA A 41 17.77 2.10 17.26
N LEU A 42 19.06 1.80 17.11
CA LEU A 42 20.03 1.86 18.20
C LEU A 42 20.78 3.19 18.16
N HIS A 43 20.62 4.01 19.20
CA HIS A 43 21.39 5.24 19.36
C HIS A 43 22.56 5.01 20.31
N ARG A 44 23.77 5.25 19.81
CA ARG A 44 25.02 5.07 20.55
C ARG A 44 25.60 6.41 20.97
N ASP A 45 26.27 6.44 22.12
CA ASP A 45 27.07 7.61 22.52
C ASP A 45 28.39 7.71 21.73
N ARG A 46 29.20 8.73 22.05
CA ARG A 46 30.52 8.93 21.44
C ARG A 46 31.50 7.78 21.68
N GLY A 47 31.27 6.96 22.71
CA GLY A 47 32.07 5.76 23.03
C GLY A 47 31.53 4.47 22.38
N GLY A 48 30.46 4.55 21.58
CA GLY A 48 29.85 3.41 20.91
C GLY A 48 28.89 2.59 21.77
N ALA A 49 28.65 2.97 23.04
CA ALA A 49 27.71 2.27 23.91
C ALA A 49 26.25 2.61 23.52
N VAL A 50 25.39 1.60 23.41
CA VAL A 50 23.95 1.82 23.14
C VAL A 50 23.32 2.53 24.35
N ARG A 51 22.75 3.71 24.13
CA ARG A 51 22.09 4.53 25.17
C ARG A 51 20.57 4.56 25.03
N LEU A 52 20.05 4.29 23.83
CA LEU A 52 18.61 4.24 23.55
C LEU A 52 18.33 3.19 22.47
N VAL A 53 17.31 2.39 22.72
CA VAL A 53 16.72 1.45 21.76
C VAL A 53 15.32 1.98 21.45
N GLN A 54 15.11 2.48 20.24
CA GLN A 54 13.81 2.97 19.81
C GLN A 54 13.08 1.89 18.99
N PRO A 55 11.87 1.47 19.40
CA PRO A 55 11.06 0.58 18.58
C PRO A 55 10.67 1.31 17.29
N VAL A 56 10.90 0.66 16.15
CA VAL A 56 10.45 1.12 14.83
C VAL A 56 9.44 0.11 14.28
N PRO A 57 8.45 0.56 13.49
CA PRO A 57 7.52 -0.36 12.86
C PRO A 57 8.26 -1.37 11.98
N GLY A 58 7.87 -2.64 12.10
CA GLY A 58 8.36 -3.68 11.22
C GLY A 58 7.77 -3.58 9.82
N TRP A 59 8.18 -4.50 8.95
CA TRP A 59 7.73 -4.52 7.56
C TRP A 59 6.22 -4.66 7.44
N THR A 60 5.63 -5.59 8.18
CA THR A 60 4.19 -5.87 8.14
C THR A 60 3.38 -4.65 8.58
N GLU A 61 3.79 -3.98 9.65
CA GLU A 61 3.14 -2.78 10.15
C GLU A 61 3.19 -1.63 9.14
N LEU A 62 4.31 -1.46 8.44
CA LEU A 62 4.44 -0.43 7.39
C LEU A 62 3.54 -0.71 6.18
N VAL A 63 3.44 -1.98 5.76
CA VAL A 63 2.54 -2.40 4.69
C VAL A 63 1.08 -2.17 5.11
N ASP A 64 0.72 -2.55 6.34
CA ASP A 64 -0.62 -2.36 6.87
C ASP A 64 -1.01 -0.90 6.97
N LEU A 65 -0.09 -0.05 7.45
CA LEU A 65 -0.29 1.39 7.50
C LEU A 65 -0.48 2.01 6.11
N GLY A 66 0.21 1.49 5.10
CA GLY A 66 0.12 2.02 3.72
C GLY A 66 -1.17 1.66 3.00
N PHE A 67 -1.76 0.49 3.27
CA PHE A 67 -2.79 -0.07 2.39
C PHE A 67 -4.15 -0.30 3.05
N THR A 68 -4.23 -0.41 4.38
CA THR A 68 -5.48 -0.84 5.05
C THR A 68 -6.65 0.10 4.78
N GLU A 69 -6.44 1.40 5.00
CA GLU A 69 -7.52 2.38 4.86
C GLU A 69 -7.77 2.72 3.39
N VAL A 70 -6.70 2.86 2.59
CA VAL A 70 -6.80 3.14 1.14
C VAL A 70 -7.63 2.07 0.44
N ARG A 71 -7.45 0.78 0.80
CA ARG A 71 -8.26 -0.33 0.26
C ARG A 71 -9.75 -0.12 0.50
N GLY A 72 -10.14 0.34 1.69
CA GLY A 72 -11.55 0.57 2.04
C GLY A 72 -12.21 1.60 1.13
N CYS A 73 -11.47 2.66 0.79
CA CYS A 73 -11.95 3.72 -0.10
C CYS A 73 -11.80 3.39 -1.60
N ALA A 74 -10.93 2.43 -1.97
CA ALA A 74 -10.66 2.08 -3.36
C ALA A 74 -11.85 1.40 -4.08
N ILE A 75 -12.81 0.84 -3.33
CA ILE A 75 -13.94 0.07 -3.89
C ILE A 75 -14.80 0.92 -4.84
N GLY A 76 -14.98 2.21 -4.53
CA GLY A 76 -15.76 3.14 -5.36
C GLY A 76 -14.98 3.70 -6.56
N SER A 77 -13.70 3.36 -6.70
CA SER A 77 -12.83 3.90 -7.74
C SER A 77 -12.00 2.79 -8.41
N PRO A 78 -12.42 2.30 -9.59
CA PRO A 78 -11.65 1.34 -10.37
C PRO A 78 -10.20 1.80 -10.62
N GLN A 79 -9.98 3.08 -10.90
CA GLN A 79 -8.65 3.64 -11.11
C GLN A 79 -7.71 3.37 -9.91
N VAL A 80 -8.19 3.57 -8.68
CA VAL A 80 -7.38 3.35 -7.47
C VAL A 80 -7.17 1.88 -7.18
N SER A 81 -8.21 1.05 -7.27
CA SER A 81 -8.08 -0.41 -7.05
C SER A 81 -7.11 -1.06 -8.04
N ARG A 82 -7.20 -0.70 -9.32
CA ARG A 82 -6.29 -1.16 -10.38
C ARG A 82 -4.84 -0.71 -10.13
N ARG A 83 -4.64 0.54 -9.71
CA ARG A 83 -3.31 1.04 -9.36
C ARG A 83 -2.74 0.35 -8.12
N MET A 84 -3.55 0.13 -7.10
CA MET A 84 -3.17 -0.55 -5.86
C MET A 84 -2.71 -1.98 -6.13
N LEU A 85 -3.46 -2.70 -6.97
CA LEU A 85 -3.09 -4.04 -7.39
C LEU A 85 -1.75 -4.05 -8.14
N ALA A 86 -1.54 -3.11 -9.06
CA ALA A 86 -0.26 -2.96 -9.76
C ALA A 86 0.90 -2.66 -8.79
N GLY A 87 0.69 -1.79 -7.80
CA GLY A 87 1.71 -1.45 -6.80
C GLY A 87 2.07 -2.63 -5.89
N LEU A 88 1.08 -3.42 -5.49
CA LEU A 88 1.31 -4.66 -4.73
C LEU A 88 2.08 -5.69 -5.56
N ASP A 89 1.70 -5.89 -6.83
CA ASP A 89 2.40 -6.78 -7.75
C ASP A 89 3.85 -6.34 -7.97
N ASP A 90 4.10 -5.03 -8.13
CA ASP A 90 5.46 -4.49 -8.30
C ASP A 90 6.31 -4.69 -7.03
N LEU A 91 5.75 -4.48 -5.83
CA LEU A 91 6.44 -4.75 -4.58
C LEU A 91 6.79 -6.24 -4.40
N LEU A 92 5.90 -7.15 -4.82
CA LEU A 92 6.13 -8.59 -4.76
C LEU A 92 7.34 -9.05 -5.59
N LEU A 93 7.69 -8.31 -6.65
CA LEU A 93 8.89 -8.55 -7.45
C LEU A 93 10.18 -8.08 -6.75
N LEU A 94 10.09 -7.12 -5.83
CA LEU A 94 11.25 -6.48 -5.21
C LEU A 94 11.65 -7.12 -3.87
N VAL A 95 10.66 -7.52 -3.07
CA VAL A 95 10.85 -8.01 -1.71
C VAL A 95 11.40 -9.44 -1.67
N PRO A 96 12.21 -9.77 -0.64
CA PRO A 96 12.60 -11.16 -0.40
C PRO A 96 11.40 -12.01 0.06
N PRO A 97 11.45 -13.35 -0.06
CA PRO A 97 10.33 -14.24 0.20
C PRO A 97 9.66 -14.05 1.56
N GLU A 98 10.43 -13.76 2.61
CA GLU A 98 9.97 -13.62 3.99
C GLU A 98 9.08 -12.38 4.20
N ARG A 99 9.13 -11.43 3.26
CA ARG A 99 8.37 -10.17 3.29
C ARG A 99 7.14 -10.18 2.39
N ARG A 100 6.87 -11.29 1.69
CA ARG A 100 5.77 -11.39 0.73
C ARG A 100 4.40 -11.51 1.37
N GLU A 101 4.30 -12.15 2.53
CA GLU A 101 3.03 -12.45 3.21
C GLU A 101 2.09 -11.22 3.30
N PRO A 102 2.51 -10.06 3.86
CA PRO A 102 1.57 -8.96 4.04
C PRO A 102 1.12 -8.37 2.70
N LEU A 103 1.97 -8.38 1.66
CA LEU A 103 1.59 -7.91 0.32
C LEU A 103 0.56 -8.84 -0.33
N LEU A 104 0.77 -10.17 -0.24
CA LEU A 104 -0.18 -11.17 -0.73
C LEU A 104 -1.52 -11.05 -0.01
N ARG A 105 -1.49 -10.84 1.31
CA ARG A 105 -2.68 -10.61 2.13
C ARG A 105 -3.45 -9.38 1.67
N HIS A 106 -2.80 -8.23 1.47
CA HIS A 106 -3.48 -7.02 0.98
C HIS A 106 -4.04 -7.17 -0.43
N ARG A 107 -3.31 -7.87 -1.31
CA ARG A 107 -3.74 -8.20 -2.67
C ARG A 107 -5.04 -9.00 -2.66
N GLU A 108 -5.10 -10.03 -1.83
CA GLU A 108 -6.27 -10.89 -1.70
C GLU A 108 -7.44 -10.16 -1.03
N LEU A 109 -7.20 -9.36 0.00
CA LEU A 109 -8.23 -8.54 0.66
C LEU A 109 -8.83 -7.51 -0.31
N LEU A 110 -8.02 -6.90 -1.18
CA LEU A 110 -8.51 -6.00 -2.22
C LEU A 110 -9.39 -6.75 -3.22
N ARG A 111 -8.95 -7.94 -3.67
CA ARG A 111 -9.74 -8.79 -4.56
C ARG A 111 -11.12 -9.12 -3.98
N GLN A 112 -11.15 -9.59 -2.74
CA GLN A 112 -12.38 -9.89 -2.02
C GLN A 112 -13.27 -8.67 -1.78
N ALA A 113 -12.68 -7.48 -1.62
CA ALA A 113 -13.43 -6.24 -1.48
C ALA A 113 -14.12 -5.86 -2.80
N VAL A 114 -13.41 -5.94 -3.93
CA VAL A 114 -13.97 -5.68 -5.25
C VAL A 114 -15.02 -6.72 -5.63
N ASP A 115 -14.78 -8.01 -5.35
CA ASP A 115 -15.72 -9.09 -5.67
C ASP A 115 -17.07 -8.93 -4.93
N ARG A 116 -17.04 -8.35 -3.72
CA ARG A 116 -18.25 -8.02 -2.95
C ARG A 116 -18.92 -6.72 -3.39
N SER A 117 -18.28 -5.94 -4.27
CA SER A 117 -18.77 -4.63 -4.72
C SER A 117 -19.37 -4.69 -6.13
N GLY A 118 -20.55 -4.09 -6.30
CA GLY A 118 -21.23 -3.91 -7.59
C GLY A 118 -21.82 -5.19 -8.21
N PRO A 119 -22.91 -5.11 -9.00
CA PRO A 119 -23.61 -6.29 -9.52
C PRO A 119 -22.99 -6.90 -10.79
N ALA A 120 -22.23 -6.14 -11.60
CA ALA A 120 -21.78 -6.60 -12.92
C ALA A 120 -20.39 -7.28 -12.88
N PRO A 121 -20.24 -8.51 -13.41
CA PRO A 121 -18.95 -9.20 -13.49
C PRO A 121 -17.88 -8.43 -14.31
N ALA A 122 -18.30 -7.69 -15.33
CA ALA A 122 -17.39 -6.91 -16.18
C ALA A 122 -16.70 -5.77 -15.39
N ASP A 123 -17.44 -5.09 -14.52
CA ASP A 123 -16.91 -3.99 -13.71
C ASP A 123 -15.88 -4.51 -12.69
N ARG A 124 -16.16 -5.66 -12.07
CA ARG A 124 -15.22 -6.33 -11.15
C ARG A 124 -13.94 -6.75 -11.87
N ALA A 125 -14.08 -7.38 -13.04
CA ALA A 125 -12.93 -7.76 -13.86
C ALA A 125 -12.09 -6.55 -14.28
N PHE A 126 -12.75 -5.44 -14.62
CA PHE A 126 -12.07 -4.17 -14.92
C PHE A 126 -11.31 -3.62 -13.71
N ALA A 127 -11.95 -3.55 -12.54
CA ALA A 127 -11.34 -3.06 -11.30
C ALA A 127 -10.19 -3.94 -10.77
N LEU A 128 -10.15 -5.22 -11.18
CA LEU A 128 -9.09 -6.17 -10.83
C LEU A 128 -8.00 -6.34 -11.89
N ARG A 129 -8.01 -5.55 -12.96
CA ARG A 129 -6.93 -5.56 -13.95
C ARG A 129 -5.87 -4.53 -13.55
N PRO A 130 -4.63 -4.94 -13.21
CA PRO A 130 -3.59 -4.00 -12.78
C PRO A 130 -3.34 -2.90 -13.81
N ASP A 131 -3.27 -1.66 -13.34
CA ASP A 131 -2.88 -0.49 -14.15
C ASP A 131 -1.63 0.18 -13.55
N ARG A 132 -0.50 0.03 -14.22
CA ARG A 132 0.78 0.64 -13.81
C ARG A 132 0.89 2.12 -14.16
N GLN A 133 0.09 2.60 -15.11
CA GLN A 133 0.09 3.99 -15.55
C GLN A 133 -0.85 4.86 -14.71
N GLY A 134 -1.85 4.24 -14.05
CA GLY A 134 -2.80 4.94 -13.19
C GLY A 134 -3.75 5.86 -13.97
N ILE A 135 -3.95 5.60 -15.26
CA ILE A 135 -4.73 6.43 -16.18
C ILE A 135 -6.21 6.05 -16.25
N GLY A 136 -6.60 4.93 -15.62
CA GLY A 136 -7.97 4.39 -15.67
C GLY A 136 -8.08 3.21 -16.62
#